data_AF-A0A962EVD5-F1
#
_entry.id   AF-A0A962EVD5-F1
#
_cell.length_a   1.000
_cell.length_b   1.000
_cell.length_c   1.000
_cell.angle_alpha   90.00
_cell.angle_beta   90.00
_cell.angle_gamma   90.00
#
_symmetry.space_group_name_H-M   'P 1'
#
loop_
_entity.id
_entity.type
_entity.pdbx_description
1 polymer ?
#
loop_
_entity_poly.entity_id
_entity_poly.type
_entity_poly.pdbx_seq_one_letter_code
_entity_poly.pdbx_strand_id
1 'polypeptide(L)'
;MVIFRDLWRGHPINESVMTPCIAPADLVNLEGRPVEKGYPVFANQCAIRMSTALRRAGVTAAQLPGCAHCSVHPRDMMHFINANQLANAIERAKLPGFGPRERFSGAEAATFYPKVFGRTGVIYIQDYWRRSTDSGRATGDHIDVWNGYRSSAKWLMEWFSWLGYYSNYAEAGEIWFWEVK
;
A
#
# COMPACT_ATOMS: atom_id res chain seq x y z
N MET A 1 3.73 -20.37 -2.85
CA MET A 1 4.34 -19.33 -3.69
C MET A 1 3.24 -18.35 -4.05
N VAL A 2 3.48 -17.04 -3.91
CA VAL A 2 2.50 -16.00 -4.26
C VAL A 2 2.45 -15.87 -5.78
N ILE A 3 1.24 -15.77 -6.33
CA ILE A 3 1.01 -15.44 -7.75
C ILE A 3 0.14 -14.19 -7.86
N PHE A 4 0.29 -13.45 -8.95
CA PHE A 4 -0.35 -12.14 -9.11
C PHE A 4 -1.87 -12.24 -9.09
N ARG A 5 -2.42 -13.30 -9.69
CA ARG A 5 -3.87 -13.56 -9.68
C ARG A 5 -4.44 -13.53 -8.26
N ASP A 6 -3.74 -14.10 -7.30
CA ASP A 6 -4.22 -14.23 -5.92
C ASP A 6 -4.07 -12.90 -5.16
N LEU A 7 -3.01 -12.13 -5.43
CA LEU A 7 -2.89 -10.75 -4.96
C LEU A 7 -4.01 -9.86 -5.51
N TRP A 8 -4.26 -9.92 -6.82
CA TRP A 8 -5.26 -9.10 -7.48
C TRP A 8 -6.68 -9.43 -6.99
N ARG A 9 -7.05 -10.71 -6.97
CA ARG A 9 -8.36 -11.14 -6.46
C ARG A 9 -8.50 -10.90 -4.96
N GLY A 10 -7.42 -11.08 -4.20
CA GLY A 10 -7.39 -10.84 -2.77
C GLY A 10 -7.40 -9.36 -2.39
N HIS A 11 -7.13 -8.44 -3.31
CA HIS A 11 -7.07 -7.02 -2.99
C HIS A 11 -8.48 -6.45 -2.74
N PRO A 12 -8.77 -5.88 -1.54
CA PRO A 12 -10.12 -5.50 -1.14
C PRO A 12 -10.88 -4.60 -2.13
N ILE A 13 -10.21 -3.63 -2.77
CA ILE A 13 -10.84 -2.75 -3.78
C ILE A 13 -11.42 -3.54 -4.96
N ASN A 14 -10.76 -4.63 -5.37
CA ASN A 14 -11.22 -5.45 -6.48
C ASN A 14 -12.46 -6.30 -6.13
N GLU A 15 -12.84 -6.32 -4.85
CA GLU A 15 -14.09 -6.89 -4.34
C GLU A 15 -15.07 -5.79 -3.87
N SER A 16 -14.85 -4.54 -4.29
CA SER A 16 -15.62 -3.37 -3.82
C SER A 16 -15.57 -3.12 -2.31
N VAL A 17 -14.59 -3.70 -1.61
CA VAL A 17 -14.33 -3.46 -0.19
C VAL A 17 -13.34 -2.31 -0.04
N MET A 18 -13.90 -1.17 0.35
CA MET A 18 -13.17 0.09 0.47
C MET A 18 -12.18 0.12 1.64
N THR A 19 -12.65 -0.33 2.80
CA THR A 19 -11.98 -0.17 4.10
C THR A 19 -12.12 -1.48 4.88
N PRO A 20 -11.19 -2.44 4.73
CA PRO A 20 -11.30 -3.74 5.40
C PRO A 20 -11.08 -3.67 6.93
N CYS A 21 -10.43 -2.62 7.43
CA CYS A 21 -10.19 -2.42 8.86
C CYS A 21 -11.29 -1.54 9.47
N ILE A 22 -12.32 -2.18 10.05
CA ILE A 22 -13.50 -1.55 10.63
C ILE A 22 -13.47 -1.65 12.17
N ALA A 23 -13.83 -0.58 12.88
CA ALA A 23 -13.82 -0.57 14.33
C ALA A 23 -14.86 -1.56 14.91
N PRO A 24 -14.45 -2.54 15.75
CA PRO A 24 -15.37 -3.53 16.32
C PRO A 24 -16.24 -2.97 17.46
N ALA A 25 -15.80 -1.87 18.06
CA ALA A 25 -16.47 -1.11 19.12
C ALA A 25 -16.00 0.35 19.04
N ASP A 26 -16.64 1.23 19.81
CA ASP A 26 -16.15 2.60 19.97
C ASP A 26 -14.76 2.55 20.61
N LEU A 27 -13.81 3.25 20.00
CA LEU A 27 -12.40 3.18 20.39
C LEU A 27 -11.65 4.47 20.06
N VAL A 28 -10.42 4.58 20.55
CA VAL A 28 -9.45 5.58 20.09
C VAL A 28 -8.38 4.85 19.29
N ASN A 29 -8.17 5.26 18.04
CA ASN A 29 -7.17 4.64 17.17
C ASN A 29 -5.74 5.09 17.54
N LEU A 30 -4.73 4.53 16.86
CA LEU A 30 -3.32 4.88 17.08
C LEU A 30 -2.96 6.34 16.72
N GLU A 31 -3.84 7.05 16.02
CA GLU A 31 -3.69 8.48 15.72
C GLU A 31 -4.32 9.35 16.81
N GLY A 32 -4.80 8.76 17.90
CA GLY A 32 -5.50 9.47 18.98
C GLY A 32 -6.91 9.93 18.61
N ARG A 33 -7.49 9.41 17.53
CA ARG A 33 -8.83 9.81 17.06
C ARG A 33 -9.90 8.88 17.61
N PRO A 34 -11.01 9.40 18.14
CA PRO A 34 -12.18 8.58 18.45
C PRO A 34 -12.79 8.04 17.15
N VAL A 35 -13.14 6.76 17.15
CA VAL A 35 -13.76 6.05 16.03
C VAL A 35 -14.95 5.26 16.57
N GLU A 36 -16.12 5.51 16.00
CA GLU A 36 -17.34 4.78 16.34
C GLU A 36 -17.32 3.36 15.75
N LYS A 37 -18.00 2.43 16.42
CA LYS A 37 -18.22 1.08 15.92
C LYS A 37 -18.78 1.11 14.49
N GLY A 38 -18.21 0.28 13.61
CA GLY A 38 -18.65 0.16 12.22
C GLY A 38 -18.00 1.15 11.26
N TYR A 39 -17.18 2.09 11.76
CA TYR A 39 -16.44 3.03 10.92
C TYR A 39 -15.00 2.55 10.63
N PRO A 40 -14.38 3.01 9.52
CA PRO A 40 -12.98 2.73 9.22
C PRO A 40 -12.05 3.23 10.32
N VAL A 41 -11.13 2.36 10.79
CA VAL A 41 -10.20 2.70 11.87
C VAL A 41 -9.17 3.74 11.44
N PHE A 42 -8.84 3.80 10.15
CA PHE A 42 -7.87 4.73 9.58
C PHE A 42 -8.43 5.34 8.29
N ALA A 43 -8.06 6.58 7.99
CA ALA A 43 -8.38 7.18 6.69
C ALA A 43 -7.50 6.60 5.57
N ASN A 44 -6.21 6.37 5.85
CA ASN A 44 -5.25 5.83 4.89
C ASN A 44 -5.33 4.30 4.84
N GLN A 45 -5.62 3.77 3.65
CA GLN A 45 -5.97 2.36 3.46
C GLN A 45 -5.02 1.60 2.54
N CYS A 46 -3.99 2.25 1.95
CA CYS A 46 -3.07 1.62 1.00
C CYS A 46 -2.36 0.40 1.60
N ALA A 47 -1.64 0.59 2.71
CA ALA A 47 -0.93 -0.48 3.39
C ALA A 47 -1.88 -1.56 3.90
N ILE A 48 -3.04 -1.19 4.47
CA ILE A 48 -4.03 -2.14 5.01
C ILE A 48 -4.57 -3.04 3.90
N ARG A 49 -4.94 -2.47 2.75
CA ARG A 49 -5.48 -3.23 1.62
C ARG A 49 -4.42 -4.12 0.99
N MET A 50 -3.21 -3.62 0.81
CA MET A 50 -2.10 -4.42 0.29
C MET A 50 -1.72 -5.58 1.21
N SER A 51 -1.64 -5.34 2.52
CA SER A 51 -1.35 -6.39 3.51
C SER A 51 -2.49 -7.39 3.67
N THR A 52 -3.74 -6.97 3.50
CA THR A 52 -4.88 -7.88 3.36
C THR A 52 -4.79 -8.74 2.10
N ALA A 53 -4.36 -8.17 0.97
CA ALA A 53 -4.15 -8.91 -0.28
C ALA A 53 -3.04 -9.96 -0.13
N LEU A 54 -1.91 -9.60 0.49
CA LEU A 54 -0.81 -10.52 0.82
C LEU A 54 -1.30 -11.68 1.69
N ARG A 55 -2.08 -11.36 2.75
CA ARG A 55 -2.68 -12.38 3.62
C ARG A 55 -3.54 -13.37 2.84
N ARG A 56 -4.42 -12.86 1.98
CA ARG A 56 -5.33 -13.66 1.16
C ARG A 56 -4.57 -14.48 0.10
N ALA A 57 -3.40 -14.02 -0.33
CA ALA A 57 -2.47 -14.76 -1.19
C ALA A 57 -1.56 -15.75 -0.44
N GLY A 58 -1.80 -15.99 0.86
CA GLY A 58 -1.10 -17.00 1.67
C GLY A 58 0.15 -16.51 2.39
N VAL A 59 0.43 -15.20 2.40
CA VAL A 59 1.51 -14.62 3.22
C VAL A 59 1.03 -14.50 4.66
N THR A 60 1.88 -14.85 5.61
CA THR A 60 1.57 -14.75 7.04
C THR A 60 2.18 -13.49 7.65
N ALA A 61 1.60 -13.00 8.75
CA ALA A 61 2.14 -11.84 9.46
C ALA A 61 3.56 -12.09 10.00
N ALA A 62 3.92 -13.35 10.30
CA ALA A 62 5.26 -13.75 10.75
C ALA A 62 6.34 -13.55 9.68
N GLN A 63 5.99 -13.72 8.40
CA GLN A 63 6.91 -13.48 7.28
C GLN A 63 7.21 -11.99 7.06
N LEU A 64 6.39 -11.09 7.62
CA LEU A 64 6.55 -9.64 7.50
C LEU A 64 6.77 -9.00 8.88
N PRO A 65 7.93 -9.21 9.51
CA PRO A 65 8.22 -8.64 10.83
C PRO A 65 8.48 -7.13 10.74
N GLY A 66 8.21 -6.43 11.84
CA GLY A 66 8.49 -4.99 11.98
C GLY A 66 7.44 -4.05 11.39
N CYS A 67 6.34 -4.56 10.84
CA CYS A 67 5.20 -3.74 10.44
C CYS A 67 4.30 -3.42 11.64
N ALA A 68 4.06 -2.13 11.89
CA ALA A 68 2.99 -1.69 12.77
C ALA A 68 1.64 -2.12 12.21
N HIS A 69 0.73 -2.53 13.09
CA HIS A 69 -0.63 -2.95 12.75
C HIS A 69 -1.64 -2.08 13.48
N CYS A 70 -2.92 -2.17 13.11
CA CYS A 70 -3.98 -1.30 13.60
C CYS A 70 -4.19 -1.27 15.13
N SER A 71 -3.63 -2.21 15.90
CA SER A 71 -3.84 -2.42 17.34
C SER A 71 -5.28 -2.68 17.80
N VAL A 72 -6.27 -2.65 16.90
CA VAL A 72 -7.68 -2.96 17.22
C VAL A 72 -8.12 -4.34 16.73
N HIS A 73 -7.36 -4.94 15.81
CA HIS A 73 -7.57 -6.30 15.30
C HIS A 73 -6.34 -7.16 15.57
N PRO A 74 -6.49 -8.49 15.67
CA PRO A 74 -5.35 -9.40 15.75
C PRO A 74 -4.35 -9.16 14.62
N ARG A 75 -3.06 -9.23 14.93
CA ARG A 75 -1.98 -8.98 13.97
C ARG A 75 -2.07 -9.87 12.72
N ASP A 76 -2.60 -11.09 12.86
CA ASP A 76 -2.78 -12.04 11.76
C ASP A 76 -3.85 -11.62 10.74
N MET A 77 -4.72 -10.66 11.06
CA MET A 77 -5.55 -10.01 10.04
C MET A 77 -4.74 -9.14 9.07
N MET A 78 -3.48 -8.86 9.42
CA MET A 78 -2.52 -8.08 8.63
C MET A 78 -3.10 -6.72 8.24
N HIS A 79 -3.72 -6.02 9.18
CA HIS A 79 -4.09 -4.62 8.98
C HIS A 79 -2.86 -3.73 9.26
N PHE A 80 -1.84 -3.83 8.40
CA PHE A 80 -0.63 -3.02 8.53
C PHE A 80 -0.88 -1.59 8.05
N ILE A 81 -0.39 -0.61 8.81
CA ILE A 81 -0.83 0.78 8.68
C ILE A 81 0.19 1.71 8.01
N ASN A 82 1.42 1.24 7.80
CA ASN A 82 2.49 2.05 7.26
C ASN A 82 3.06 1.42 5.97
N ALA A 83 2.96 2.16 4.86
CA ALA A 83 3.36 1.66 3.55
C ALA A 83 4.88 1.49 3.42
N ASN A 84 5.69 2.40 3.98
CA ASN A 84 7.14 2.26 4.00
C ASN A 84 7.60 1.04 4.80
N GLN A 85 7.03 0.82 5.99
CA GLN A 85 7.34 -0.37 6.80
C GLN A 85 6.96 -1.65 6.06
N LEU A 86 5.81 -1.66 5.38
CA LEU A 86 5.36 -2.82 4.58
C LEU A 86 6.29 -3.08 3.39
N ALA A 87 6.64 -2.05 2.61
CA ALA A 87 7.57 -2.16 1.49
C ALA A 87 8.93 -2.73 1.93
N ASN A 88 9.47 -2.23 3.04
CA ASN A 88 10.72 -2.73 3.61
C ASN A 88 10.60 -4.15 4.13
N ALA A 89 9.46 -4.54 4.71
CA ALA A 89 9.23 -5.91 5.15
C ALA A 89 9.14 -6.89 3.97
N ILE A 90 8.45 -6.53 2.89
CA ILE A 90 8.39 -7.32 1.65
C ILE A 90 9.80 -7.54 1.10
N GLU A 91 10.60 -6.46 1.04
CA GLU A 91 11.98 -6.52 0.53
C GLU A 91 12.86 -7.48 1.34
N ARG A 92 12.77 -7.45 2.67
CA ARG A 92 13.52 -8.36 3.55
C ARG A 92 13.03 -9.79 3.49
N ALA A 93 11.72 -10.00 3.35
CA ALA A 93 11.09 -11.31 3.46
C ALA A 93 11.41 -12.24 2.28
N LYS A 94 11.79 -11.67 1.12
CA LYS A 94 12.08 -12.43 -0.11
C LYS A 94 10.98 -13.46 -0.40
N LEU A 95 9.72 -12.99 -0.37
CA LEU A 95 8.54 -13.84 -0.47
C LEU A 95 8.59 -14.69 -1.76
N PRO A 96 8.40 -16.02 -1.68
CA PRO A 96 8.37 -16.85 -2.88
C PRO A 96 7.31 -16.37 -3.87
N GLY A 97 7.72 -16.10 -5.11
CA GLY A 97 6.85 -15.55 -6.17
C GLY A 97 7.07 -14.08 -6.47
N PHE A 98 7.76 -13.35 -5.60
CA PHE A 98 8.23 -11.99 -5.86
C PHE A 98 9.57 -12.03 -6.57
N GLY A 99 9.68 -11.28 -7.67
CA GLY A 99 10.94 -10.98 -8.34
C GLY A 99 11.85 -10.06 -7.51
N PRO A 100 13.09 -9.82 -7.96
CA PRO A 100 13.96 -8.85 -7.33
C PRO A 100 13.34 -7.45 -7.35
N ARG A 101 13.66 -6.64 -6.34
CA ARG A 101 13.24 -5.25 -6.29
C ARG A 101 13.94 -4.44 -7.37
N GLU A 102 13.17 -3.86 -8.28
CA GLU A 102 13.60 -2.76 -9.12
C GLU A 102 13.35 -1.45 -8.39
N ARG A 103 14.33 -0.54 -8.41
CA ARG A 103 14.26 0.76 -7.76
C ARG A 103 14.51 1.84 -8.80
N PHE A 104 13.60 2.80 -8.88
CA PHE A 104 13.69 3.98 -9.73
C PHE A 104 13.77 5.21 -8.83
N SER A 105 14.72 6.11 -9.10
CA SER A 105 14.93 7.33 -8.30
C SER A 105 15.32 8.51 -9.19
N GLY A 106 15.09 9.74 -8.72
CA GLY A 106 15.40 10.95 -9.48
C GLY A 106 14.67 10.97 -10.82
N ALA A 107 15.39 11.25 -11.92
CA ALA A 107 14.81 11.30 -13.27
C ALA A 107 14.14 9.99 -13.71
N GLU A 108 14.61 8.85 -13.20
CA GLU A 108 14.00 7.55 -13.51
C GLU A 108 12.65 7.36 -12.83
N ALA A 109 12.45 7.94 -11.65
CA ALA A 109 11.16 7.89 -10.96
C ALA A 109 10.09 8.65 -11.76
N ALA A 110 10.46 9.77 -12.39
CA ALA A 110 9.54 10.52 -13.26
C ALA A 110 9.16 9.75 -14.55
N THR A 111 9.97 8.77 -14.97
CA THR A 111 9.82 8.02 -16.23
C THR A 111 9.72 6.51 -16.01
N PHE A 112 9.25 6.08 -14.84
CA PHE A 112 9.19 4.66 -14.47
C PHE A 112 8.16 3.86 -15.28
N TYR A 113 7.08 4.51 -15.73
CA TYR A 113 5.90 3.82 -16.28
C TYR A 113 6.23 2.87 -17.44
N PRO A 114 7.01 3.25 -18.48
CA PRO A 114 7.41 2.32 -19.54
C PRO A 114 8.21 1.10 -19.04
N LYS A 115 8.91 1.20 -17.90
CA LYS A 115 9.70 0.10 -17.33
C LYS A 115 8.83 -0.97 -16.65
N VAL A 116 7.63 -0.60 -16.21
CA VAL A 116 6.69 -1.50 -15.50
C VAL A 116 5.41 -1.79 -16.30
N PHE A 117 5.24 -1.16 -17.45
CA PHE A 117 4.12 -1.38 -18.34
C PHE A 117 4.07 -2.83 -18.86
N GLY A 118 2.89 -3.42 -18.91
CA GLY A 118 2.66 -4.82 -19.30
C GLY A 118 3.08 -5.87 -18.26
N ARG A 119 3.73 -5.45 -17.17
CA ARG A 119 4.23 -6.33 -16.11
C ARG A 119 3.31 -6.30 -14.91
N THR A 120 3.13 -7.42 -14.22
CA THR A 120 2.27 -7.50 -13.04
C THR A 120 3.11 -7.58 -11.78
N GLY A 121 2.59 -7.08 -10.65
CA GLY A 121 3.36 -7.07 -9.42
C GLY A 121 2.82 -6.19 -8.32
N VAL A 122 3.73 -5.76 -7.45
CA VAL A 122 3.49 -4.79 -6.38
C VAL A 122 4.34 -3.56 -6.64
N ILE A 123 3.76 -2.38 -6.46
CA ILE A 123 4.44 -1.09 -6.59
C ILE A 123 4.37 -0.32 -5.27
N TYR A 124 5.50 0.25 -4.87
CA TYR A 124 5.63 1.19 -3.76
C TYR A 124 6.16 2.52 -4.29
N ILE A 125 5.60 3.62 -3.80
CA ILE A 125 5.94 4.98 -4.20
C ILE A 125 6.20 5.77 -2.93
N GLN A 126 7.44 6.22 -2.76
CA GLN A 126 7.89 6.95 -1.59
C GLN A 126 7.64 8.45 -1.76
N ASP A 127 7.24 9.13 -0.69
CA ASP A 127 7.13 10.60 -0.64
C ASP A 127 6.29 11.19 -1.80
N TYR A 128 5.24 10.48 -2.19
CA TYR A 128 4.40 10.77 -3.36
C TYR A 128 3.42 11.91 -3.16
N TRP A 129 2.88 12.07 -1.95
CA TRP A 129 1.84 13.07 -1.66
C TRP A 129 2.13 13.82 -0.37
N ARG A 130 1.80 15.11 -0.33
CA ARG A 130 2.03 15.94 0.86
C ARG A 130 0.98 15.66 1.91
N ARG A 131 1.36 15.56 3.17
CA ARG A 131 0.41 15.57 4.29
C ARG A 131 0.10 17.01 4.66
N SER A 132 -1.05 17.23 5.30
CA SER A 132 -1.42 18.56 5.82
C SER A 132 -0.43 19.09 6.88
N THR A 133 0.39 18.21 7.46
CA THR A 133 1.42 18.53 8.45
C THR A 133 2.81 18.76 7.86
N ASP A 134 3.00 18.53 6.56
CA ASP A 134 4.32 18.68 5.93
C ASP A 134 4.63 20.17 5.71
N SER A 135 5.75 20.65 6.27
CA SER A 135 6.25 22.02 6.08
C SER A 135 7.30 22.15 4.98
N GLY A 136 7.54 21.08 4.21
CA GLY A 136 8.57 21.01 3.19
C GLY A 136 8.28 19.93 2.14
N ARG A 137 9.15 18.91 2.07
CA ARG A 137 8.97 17.77 1.17
C ARG A 137 7.77 16.92 1.59
N ALA A 138 7.08 16.34 0.61
CA ALA A 138 6.06 15.32 0.84
C ALA A 138 6.61 14.12 1.64
N THR A 139 5.79 13.57 2.54
CA THR A 139 6.10 12.37 3.34
C THR A 139 5.06 11.26 3.17
N GLY A 140 4.12 11.43 2.23
CA GLY A 140 3.04 10.51 1.96
C GLY A 140 3.46 9.37 1.03
N ASP A 141 3.58 8.17 1.59
CA ASP A 141 3.85 6.96 0.81
C ASP A 141 2.59 6.34 0.18
N HIS A 142 2.80 5.48 -0.81
CA HIS A 142 1.78 4.60 -1.37
C HIS A 142 2.30 3.20 -1.68
N ILE A 143 1.48 2.17 -1.49
CA ILE A 143 1.77 0.79 -1.91
C ILE A 143 0.48 0.11 -2.41
N ASP A 144 0.57 -0.61 -3.53
CA ASP A 144 -0.58 -1.27 -4.17
C ASP A 144 -0.15 -2.40 -5.12
N VAL A 145 -1.10 -3.22 -5.54
CA VAL A 145 -0.94 -4.17 -6.64
C VAL A 145 -1.00 -3.45 -7.99
N TRP A 146 -0.19 -3.90 -8.94
CA TRP A 146 -0.02 -3.33 -10.28
C TRP A 146 -0.34 -4.38 -11.35
N ASN A 147 -1.29 -4.11 -12.24
CA ASN A 147 -1.76 -5.07 -13.25
C ASN A 147 -1.14 -4.93 -14.64
N GLY A 148 -0.03 -4.21 -14.78
CA GLY A 148 0.59 -3.92 -16.08
C GLY A 148 0.09 -2.63 -16.73
N TYR A 149 -1.00 -2.05 -16.26
CA TYR A 149 -1.50 -0.78 -16.78
C TYR A 149 -1.74 0.26 -15.68
N ARG A 150 -2.22 -0.20 -14.52
CA ARG A 150 -2.63 0.66 -13.39
C ARG A 150 -2.52 -0.06 -12.05
N SER A 151 -2.54 0.72 -10.98
CA SER A 151 -2.77 0.20 -9.64
C SER A 151 -4.25 -0.17 -9.43
N SER A 152 -4.56 -1.03 -8.45
CA SER A 152 -5.96 -1.38 -8.14
C SER A 152 -6.75 -0.14 -7.71
N ALA A 153 -6.08 0.77 -6.99
CA ALA A 153 -6.60 2.02 -6.49
C ALA A 153 -6.46 3.18 -7.49
N LYS A 154 -6.54 2.95 -8.83
CA LYS A 154 -6.41 4.01 -9.86
C LYS A 154 -7.28 5.24 -9.56
N TRP A 155 -8.55 5.03 -9.21
CA TRP A 155 -9.50 6.09 -8.85
C TRP A 155 -9.13 6.83 -7.55
N LEU A 156 -8.36 6.18 -6.67
CA LEU A 156 -7.86 6.74 -5.43
C LEU A 156 -6.67 7.66 -5.67
N MET A 157 -5.84 7.39 -6.67
CA MET A 157 -4.81 8.33 -7.14
C MET A 157 -5.43 9.60 -7.74
N GLU A 158 -6.51 9.45 -8.49
CA GLU A 158 -7.33 10.58 -8.98
C GLU A 158 -8.03 11.30 -7.82
N TRP A 159 -8.50 10.59 -6.80
CA TRP A 159 -9.06 11.17 -5.57
C TRP A 159 -8.03 11.94 -4.72
N PHE A 160 -6.79 11.44 -4.59
CA PHE A 160 -5.68 12.19 -3.98
C PHE A 160 -5.43 13.48 -4.78
N SER A 161 -5.43 13.41 -6.12
CA SER A 161 -5.36 14.61 -6.97
C SER A 161 -6.50 15.60 -6.72
N TRP A 162 -7.72 15.12 -6.42
CA TRP A 162 -8.91 15.93 -6.22
C TRP A 162 -9.01 16.61 -4.84
N LEU A 163 -8.42 16.01 -3.78
CA LEU A 163 -8.30 16.61 -2.44
C LEU A 163 -7.22 17.71 -2.34
N GLY A 164 -6.71 18.21 -3.47
CA GLY A 164 -5.67 19.25 -3.52
C GLY A 164 -4.25 18.74 -3.33
N TYR A 165 -4.03 17.42 -3.30
CA TYR A 165 -2.69 16.84 -3.33
C TYR A 165 -2.21 16.83 -4.78
N TYR A 166 -1.27 17.71 -5.15
CA TYR A 166 -0.64 17.66 -6.48
C TYR A 166 0.08 16.31 -6.65
N SER A 167 -0.59 15.35 -7.26
CA SER A 167 -0.15 13.98 -7.46
C SER A 167 0.79 13.90 -8.64
N ASN A 168 2.02 14.42 -8.48
CA ASN A 168 3.04 14.31 -9.52
C ASN A 168 4.03 13.20 -9.15
N TYR A 169 4.01 12.09 -9.90
CA TYR A 169 5.00 11.02 -9.74
C TYR A 169 6.45 11.53 -9.90
N ALA A 170 6.65 12.68 -10.54
CA ALA A 170 7.95 13.34 -10.64
C ALA A 170 8.50 13.86 -9.29
N GLU A 171 7.66 14.04 -8.27
CA GLU A 171 8.10 14.43 -6.92
C GLU A 171 8.36 13.23 -5.98
N ALA A 172 8.04 12.01 -6.43
CA ALA A 172 8.29 10.80 -5.66
C ALA A 172 9.80 10.65 -5.38
N GLY A 173 10.14 10.28 -4.15
CA GLY A 173 11.53 10.02 -3.79
C GLY A 173 12.11 8.81 -4.48
N GLU A 174 11.39 7.70 -4.36
CA GLU A 174 11.75 6.43 -4.95
C GLU A 174 10.49 5.68 -5.35
N ILE A 175 10.58 4.90 -6.42
CA ILE A 175 9.55 3.95 -6.83
C ILE A 175 10.17 2.57 -6.82
N TRP A 176 9.57 1.65 -6.06
CA TRP A 176 10.01 0.26 -5.99
C TRP A 176 8.98 -0.62 -6.66
N PHE A 177 9.45 -1.56 -7.47
CA PHE A 177 8.61 -2.53 -8.13
C PHE A 177 9.13 -3.95 -7.86
N TRP A 178 8.22 -4.84 -7.51
CA TRP A 178 8.48 -6.27 -7.46
C TRP A 178 7.54 -6.95 -8.44
N GLU A 179 8.11 -7.59 -9.46
CA GLU A 179 7.32 -8.39 -10.39
C GLU A 179 6.73 -9.59 -9.66
N VAL A 180 5.44 -9.85 -9.89
CA VAL A 180 4.75 -11.07 -9.47
C VAL A 180 3.96 -11.53 -10.68
N LYS A 181 4.08 -12.80 -11.05
CA LYS A 181 3.42 -13.39 -12.22
C LYS A 181 2.13 -14.10 -11.84
#